data_AF-A0A2J7QU67-F1
#
_entry.id   AF-A0A2J7QU67-F1
#
_cell.length_a   1.000
_cell.length_b   1.000
_cell.length_c   1.000
_cell.angle_alpha   90.00
_cell.angle_beta   90.00
_cell.angle_gamma   90.00
#
_symmetry.space_group_name_H-M   'P 1'
#
loop_
_entity.id
_entity.type
_entity.pdbx_description
1 polymer ?
#
loop_
_entity_poly.entity_id
_entity_poly.type
_entity_poly.pdbx_seq_one_letter_code
_entity_poly.pdbx_strand_id
1 'polypeptide(L)'
;IMECDDSKSANPPHGTNEGGIFTCMKCGLQECYFYKGKNPPFNKKILFLEDSYTMKDPFSPPNKNQFLLLGSDCTLCKKPVCQSSDCSVFYTRRFCRSCAEENLNYFPVTMQIKLKKKTSAENIKDIKQLQ
;
A
#
# COMPACT_ATOMS: atom_id res chain seq x y z
N ILE A 1 -14.19 -8.86 18.39
CA ILE A 1 -13.31 -7.67 18.51
C ILE A 1 -11.94 -8.25 18.80
N MET A 2 -11.09 -8.34 17.79
CA MET A 2 -9.71 -8.79 17.97
C MET A 2 -8.88 -7.54 18.19
N GLU A 3 -8.43 -7.37 19.44
CA GLU A 3 -7.51 -6.32 19.83
C GLU A 3 -6.09 -6.71 19.38
N CYS A 4 -5.36 -5.75 18.82
CA CYS A 4 -4.00 -5.97 18.32
C CYS A 4 -3.04 -5.08 19.12
N ASP A 5 -2.11 -5.70 19.86
CA ASP A 5 -1.11 -5.01 20.66
C ASP A 5 0.09 -4.52 19.82
N ASP A 6 0.46 -3.25 20.00
CA ASP A 6 1.60 -2.57 19.40
C ASP A 6 2.90 -2.87 20.17
N SER A 7 3.82 -3.66 19.61
CA SER A 7 5.26 -3.61 20.00
C SER A 7 6.25 -4.29 19.03
N LYS A 8 7.11 -3.43 18.46
CA LYS A 8 8.56 -3.60 18.14
C LYS A 8 9.04 -4.49 16.98
N SER A 9 9.82 -3.81 16.14
CA SER A 9 10.70 -4.25 15.05
C SER A 9 11.88 -5.13 15.51
N ALA A 10 11.95 -6.36 15.00
CA ALA A 10 13.16 -7.12 14.66
C ALA A 10 12.73 -8.40 13.91
N ASN A 11 13.40 -8.74 12.81
CA ASN A 11 13.02 -9.89 11.95
C ASN A 11 13.02 -11.22 12.74
N PRO A 12 11.92 -11.99 12.75
CA PRO A 12 11.92 -13.31 13.40
C PRO A 12 12.45 -14.41 12.46
N PRO A 13 13.17 -15.40 13.02
CA PRO A 13 13.49 -16.64 12.31
C PRO A 13 12.23 -17.51 12.17
N HIS A 14 12.23 -18.34 11.13
CA HIS A 14 11.28 -19.42 10.81
C HIS A 14 10.41 -19.89 12.00
N GLY A 15 9.09 -19.67 11.94
CA GLY A 15 8.15 -20.40 12.80
C GLY A 15 6.81 -19.77 13.15
N THR A 16 6.57 -18.47 12.97
CA THR A 16 5.31 -17.82 13.35
C THR A 16 4.67 -17.08 12.17
N ASN A 17 3.40 -17.35 11.92
CA ASN A 17 2.67 -17.04 10.69
C ASN A 17 2.17 -15.60 10.58
N GLU A 18 2.84 -14.58 11.12
CA GLU A 18 2.37 -13.19 11.02
C GLU A 18 3.56 -12.25 10.85
N GLY A 19 3.62 -11.56 9.72
CA GLY A 19 4.70 -10.62 9.39
C GLY A 19 4.61 -9.31 10.17
N GLY A 20 3.42 -8.99 10.71
CA GLY A 20 3.13 -7.80 11.52
C GLY A 20 1.88 -7.06 11.05
N ILE A 21 1.71 -5.82 11.52
CA ILE A 21 0.62 -4.92 11.11
C ILE A 21 1.14 -3.94 10.07
N PHE A 22 0.47 -3.89 8.93
CA PHE A 22 0.68 -2.86 7.93
C PHE A 22 -0.19 -1.66 8.30
N THR A 23 0.41 -0.47 8.41
CA THR A 23 -0.33 0.79 8.63
C THR A 23 -0.02 1.76 7.50
N CYS A 24 -1.03 2.10 6.69
CA CYS A 24 -0.88 3.12 5.65
C CYS A 24 -0.71 4.49 6.29
N MET A 25 0.41 5.17 6.01
CA MET A 25 0.67 6.50 6.57
C MET A 25 -0.33 7.57 6.09
N LYS A 26 -1.01 7.36 4.96
CA LYS A 26 -1.88 8.38 4.37
C LYS A 26 -3.32 8.29 4.84
N CYS A 27 -3.91 7.11 4.86
CA CYS A 27 -5.31 6.91 5.26
C CYS A 27 -5.48 6.18 6.60
N GLY A 28 -4.40 5.72 7.23
CA GLY A 28 -4.48 4.96 8.47
C GLY A 28 -5.01 3.54 8.33
N LEU A 29 -5.19 3.01 7.10
CA LEU A 29 -5.59 1.61 6.90
C LEU A 29 -4.63 0.68 7.64
N GLN A 30 -5.18 -0.16 8.53
CA GLN A 30 -4.44 -1.14 9.31
C GLN A 30 -4.91 -2.54 8.96
N GLU A 31 -3.98 -3.41 8.58
CA GLU A 31 -4.27 -4.82 8.25
C GLU A 31 -3.09 -5.70 8.65
N CYS A 32 -3.36 -6.93 9.07
CA CYS A 32 -2.32 -7.92 9.32
C CYS A 32 -1.71 -8.37 7.98
N TYR A 33 -0.39 -8.39 7.89
CA TYR A 33 0.31 -8.96 6.74
C TYR A 33 1.08 -10.22 7.12
N PHE A 34 1.19 -11.13 6.16
CA PHE A 34 1.89 -12.41 6.33
C PHE A 34 3.29 -12.38 5.73
N TYR A 35 3.52 -11.50 4.74
CA TYR A 35 4.81 -11.39 4.07
C TYR A 35 5.07 -9.98 3.54
N LYS A 36 6.33 -9.55 3.63
CA LYS A 36 6.86 -8.36 2.97
C LYS A 36 8.02 -8.75 2.05
N GLY A 37 7.91 -8.43 0.76
CA GLY A 37 8.96 -8.66 -0.22
C GLY A 37 8.42 -8.84 -1.63
N LYS A 38 9.30 -9.20 -2.57
CA LYS A 38 8.93 -9.41 -3.99
C LYS A 38 8.41 -10.79 -4.33
N ASN A 39 8.82 -11.82 -3.57
CA ASN A 39 8.57 -13.21 -3.89
C ASN A 39 7.73 -13.86 -2.76
N PRO A 40 6.40 -13.69 -2.79
CA PRO A 40 5.54 -14.23 -1.75
C PRO A 40 5.64 -15.76 -1.66
N PRO A 41 5.91 -16.34 -0.48
CA PRO A 41 6.14 -17.78 -0.33
C PRO A 41 4.90 -18.63 -0.63
N PHE A 42 3.70 -18.04 -0.51
CA PHE A 42 2.44 -18.71 -0.76
C PHE A 42 2.09 -18.81 -2.25
N ASN A 43 2.70 -18.04 -3.15
CA ASN A 43 2.43 -18.12 -4.59
C ASN A 43 3.69 -17.90 -5.43
N LYS A 44 4.41 -19.00 -5.73
CA LYS A 44 5.67 -19.01 -6.49
C LYS A 44 5.55 -18.59 -7.96
N LYS A 45 4.34 -18.38 -8.48
CA LYS A 45 4.11 -17.96 -9.87
C LYS A 45 4.12 -16.43 -10.04
N ILE A 46 4.13 -15.67 -8.94
CA ILE A 46 4.05 -14.22 -8.98
C ILE A 46 5.32 -13.62 -8.39
N LEU A 47 5.88 -12.65 -9.11
CA LEU A 47 7.01 -11.83 -8.69
C LEU A 47 6.61 -10.36 -8.78
N PHE A 48 6.66 -9.64 -7.66
CA PHE A 48 6.40 -8.20 -7.67
C PHE A 48 7.63 -7.41 -8.13
N LEU A 49 7.36 -6.24 -8.71
CA LEU A 49 8.41 -5.29 -9.09
C LEU A 49 9.01 -4.56 -7.88
N GLU A 50 8.29 -4.57 -6.75
CA GLU A 50 8.66 -3.89 -5.50
C GLU A 50 8.38 -4.76 -4.27
N ASP A 51 9.11 -4.48 -3.17
CA ASP A 51 8.84 -5.14 -1.89
C ASP A 51 7.45 -4.73 -1.42
N SER A 52 6.55 -5.69 -1.29
CA SER A 52 5.15 -5.41 -1.03
C SER A 52 4.63 -6.15 0.18
N TYR A 53 3.72 -5.51 0.90
CA TYR A 53 2.98 -6.10 2.00
C TYR A 53 1.82 -6.92 1.44
N THR A 54 1.77 -8.19 1.84
CA THR A 54 0.77 -9.13 1.36
C THR A 54 0.15 -9.91 2.50
N MET A 55 -1.14 -10.20 2.35
CA MET A 55 -1.86 -11.06 3.27
C MET A 55 -2.60 -12.17 2.55
N LYS A 56 -2.91 -13.26 3.25
CA LYS A 56 -3.82 -14.28 2.70
C LYS A 56 -5.18 -13.63 2.46
N ASP A 57 -5.84 -14.00 1.37
CA ASP A 57 -7.18 -13.51 1.08
C ASP A 57 -8.19 -14.19 2.03
N PRO A 58 -8.85 -13.43 2.95
CA PRO A 58 -9.79 -14.00 3.92
C PRO A 58 -11.12 -14.41 3.27
N PHE A 59 -11.39 -13.96 2.05
CA PHE A 59 -12.61 -14.29 1.30
C PHE A 59 -12.42 -15.47 0.35
N SER A 60 -11.17 -15.90 0.14
CA SER A 60 -10.87 -17.05 -0.69
C SER A 60 -11.07 -18.36 0.09
N PRO A 61 -11.55 -19.43 -0.57
CA PRO A 61 -11.59 -20.76 0.04
C PRO A 61 -10.20 -21.20 0.53
N PRO A 62 -10.12 -21.99 1.61
CA PRO A 62 -8.86 -22.54 2.09
C PRO A 62 -8.06 -23.24 0.97
N ASN A 63 -6.73 -23.19 1.06
CA ASN A 63 -5.79 -23.87 0.15
C ASN A 63 -5.74 -23.35 -1.30
N LYS A 64 -6.36 -22.21 -1.61
CA LYS A 64 -6.27 -21.60 -2.96
C LYS A 64 -5.04 -20.70 -3.17
N ASN A 65 -4.19 -20.52 -2.14
CA ASN A 65 -2.99 -19.68 -2.19
C ASN A 65 -3.23 -18.28 -2.76
N GLN A 66 -4.46 -17.77 -2.58
CA GLN A 66 -4.85 -16.41 -2.95
C GLN A 66 -4.39 -15.45 -1.87
N PHE A 67 -4.09 -14.24 -2.28
CA PHE A 67 -3.56 -13.20 -1.42
C PHE A 67 -4.06 -11.84 -1.85
N LEU A 68 -4.06 -10.91 -0.90
CA LEU A 68 -4.29 -9.50 -1.15
C LEU A 68 -2.97 -8.74 -1.05
N LEU A 69 -2.79 -7.80 -1.98
CA LEU A 69 -1.70 -6.87 -1.98
C LEU A 69 -2.13 -5.60 -1.24
N LEU A 70 -1.60 -5.38 -0.04
CA LEU A 70 -2.02 -4.26 0.81
C LEU A 70 -1.40 -2.94 0.37
N GLY A 71 -0.10 -2.97 0.06
CA GLY A 71 0.68 -1.77 -0.21
C GLY A 71 2.18 -2.04 -0.34
N SER A 72 2.96 -0.98 -0.36
CA SER A 72 4.43 -1.00 -0.36
C SER A 72 4.96 0.27 0.30
N ASP A 73 6.25 0.34 0.54
CA ASP A 73 6.90 1.55 1.05
C ASP A 73 7.03 2.60 -0.05
N CYS A 74 6.80 3.85 0.30
CA CYS A 74 7.18 4.94 -0.59
C CYS A 74 8.70 4.94 -0.82
N THR A 75 9.12 5.00 -2.08
CA THR A 75 10.54 4.99 -2.45
C THR A 75 11.33 6.14 -1.84
N LEU A 76 10.73 7.32 -1.71
CA LEU A 76 11.40 8.51 -1.20
C LEU A 76 11.40 8.55 0.33
N CYS A 77 10.22 8.56 0.96
CA CYS A 77 10.12 8.75 2.40
C CYS A 77 10.13 7.44 3.21
N LYS A 78 10.21 6.27 2.55
CA LYS A 78 10.25 4.91 3.14
C LYS A 78 9.07 4.53 4.02
N LYS A 79 8.01 5.33 4.01
CA LYS A 79 6.81 5.11 4.83
C LYS A 79 5.82 4.20 4.10
N PRO A 80 5.14 3.27 4.80
CA PRO A 80 4.20 2.34 4.17
C PRO A 80 2.97 3.08 3.64
N VAL A 81 2.53 2.73 2.43
CA VAL A 81 1.33 3.29 1.79
C VAL A 81 0.54 2.23 1.04
N CYS A 82 -0.78 2.29 1.17
CA CYS A 82 -1.66 1.26 0.60
C CYS A 82 -1.81 1.42 -0.92
N GLN A 83 -2.41 0.42 -1.56
CA GLN A 83 -2.68 0.42 -3.01
C GLN A 83 -3.68 1.50 -3.46
N SER A 84 -4.39 2.16 -2.54
CA SER A 84 -5.31 3.23 -2.92
C SER A 84 -4.58 4.32 -3.69
N SER A 85 -5.18 4.70 -4.82
CA SER A 85 -4.69 5.75 -5.70
C SER A 85 -4.73 7.17 -5.08
N ASP A 86 -5.32 7.32 -3.90
CA ASP A 86 -5.29 8.56 -3.11
C ASP A 86 -4.09 8.56 -2.12
N CYS A 87 -3.58 7.38 -1.78
CA CYS A 87 -2.44 7.22 -0.88
C CYS A 87 -1.11 7.06 -1.62
N SER A 88 -1.12 6.40 -2.78
CA SER A 88 0.09 6.11 -3.53
C SER A 88 -0.12 6.00 -5.04
N VAL A 89 0.99 6.03 -5.77
CA VAL A 89 1.07 5.76 -7.21
C VAL A 89 2.24 4.82 -7.46
N PHE A 90 2.03 3.85 -8.35
CA PHE A 90 3.11 3.02 -8.91
C PHE A 90 3.42 3.47 -10.34
N TYR A 91 4.70 3.63 -10.65
CA TYR A 91 5.19 3.81 -12.02
C TYR A 91 6.32 2.81 -12.31
N THR A 92 7.56 3.19 -12.00
CA THR A 92 8.71 2.25 -11.92
C THR A 92 8.93 1.76 -10.50
N ARG A 93 8.44 2.52 -9.53
CA ARG A 93 8.45 2.25 -8.09
C ARG A 93 7.22 2.91 -7.46
N ARG A 94 6.88 2.56 -6.21
CA ARG A 94 5.81 3.25 -5.47
C ARG A 94 6.26 4.54 -4.83
N PHE A 95 5.39 5.54 -4.91
CA PHE A 95 5.52 6.82 -4.25
C PHE A 95 4.23 7.10 -3.47
N CYS A 96 4.36 7.57 -2.23
CA CYS A 96 3.20 8.14 -1.56
C CYS A 96 2.75 9.39 -2.32
N ARG A 97 1.47 9.73 -2.16
CA ARG A 97 0.84 10.81 -2.89
C ARG A 97 1.59 12.14 -2.80
N SER A 98 1.93 12.58 -1.59
CA SER A 98 2.68 13.82 -1.36
C SER A 98 4.07 13.79 -2.01
N CYS A 99 4.82 12.71 -1.85
CA CYS A 99 6.12 12.55 -2.50
C CYS A 99 6.03 12.61 -4.03
N ALA A 100 4.97 12.06 -4.62
CA ALA A 100 4.77 12.12 -6.07
C ALA A 100 4.43 13.55 -6.54
N GLU A 101 3.65 14.29 -5.77
CA GLU A 101 3.25 15.68 -6.06
C GLU A 101 4.42 16.67 -5.89
N GLU A 102 5.21 16.54 -4.83
CA GLU A 102 6.43 17.33 -4.60
C GLU A 102 7.48 17.12 -5.70
N ASN A 103 7.48 15.93 -6.32
CA ASN A 103 8.45 15.53 -7.35
C ASN A 103 7.81 15.38 -8.73
N LEU A 104 6.70 16.09 -8.99
CA LEU A 104 5.86 15.89 -10.17
C LEU A 104 6.63 16.02 -11.49
N ASN A 105 7.56 16.96 -11.57
CA ASN A 105 8.32 17.27 -12.80
C ASN A 105 9.25 16.13 -13.24
N TYR A 106 9.56 15.17 -12.36
CA TYR A 106 10.35 13.97 -12.70
C TYR A 106 9.51 12.85 -13.30
N PHE A 107 8.18 12.94 -13.24
CA PHE A 107 7.30 11.98 -13.88
C PHE A 107 7.03 12.34 -15.35
N PRO A 108 6.77 11.37 -16.23
CA PRO A 108 6.30 11.64 -17.59
C PRO A 108 5.03 12.51 -17.60
N VAL A 109 4.88 13.39 -18.59
CA VAL A 109 3.75 14.35 -18.70
C VAL A 109 2.38 13.68 -18.49
N THR A 110 2.17 12.49 -19.07
CA THR A 110 0.92 11.73 -18.91
C THR A 110 0.62 11.40 -17.44
N MET A 111 1.64 11.05 -16.66
CA MET A 111 1.51 10.78 -15.23
C MET A 111 1.29 12.08 -14.45
N GLN A 112 1.94 13.17 -14.84
CA GLN A 112 1.72 14.48 -14.22
C GLN A 112 0.25 14.91 -14.30
N ILE A 113 -0.39 14.72 -15.45
CA ILE A 113 -1.82 15.03 -15.65
C ILE A 113 -2.71 14.17 -14.74
N LYS A 114 -2.45 12.87 -14.65
CA LYS A 114 -3.23 11.95 -13.80
C LYS A 114 -3.09 12.27 -12.31
N LEU A 115 -1.89 12.67 -11.90
CA LEU A 115 -1.65 13.14 -10.54
C LEU A 115 -2.44 14.44 -10.32
N LYS A 116 -2.31 15.48 -11.15
CA LYS A 116 -3.04 16.75 -10.95
C LYS A 116 -4.58 16.65 -10.91
N LYS A 117 -5.20 15.75 -11.68
CA LYS A 117 -6.68 15.67 -11.80
C LYS A 117 -7.42 15.25 -10.52
N LYS A 118 -6.72 14.70 -9.52
CA LYS A 118 -7.37 14.14 -8.32
C LYS A 118 -7.67 15.16 -7.23
N THR A 119 -6.97 16.30 -7.18
CA THR A 119 -7.24 17.36 -6.20
C THR A 119 -8.49 18.19 -6.51
N SER A 120 -8.97 18.19 -7.77
CA SER A 120 -10.11 19.02 -8.19
C SER A 120 -11.49 18.38 -8.05
N ALA A 121 -11.58 17.05 -7.89
CA ALA A 121 -12.87 16.35 -7.75
C ALA A 121 -13.39 16.32 -6.31
N GLU A 122 -12.52 16.53 -5.31
CA GLU A 122 -12.88 16.57 -3.89
C GLU A 122 -13.36 17.98 -3.47
N ASN A 123 -12.72 19.04 -3.98
CA ASN A 123 -13.12 20.43 -3.69
C ASN A 123 -14.54 20.79 -4.15
N ILE A 124 -15.14 20.05 -5.10
CA ILE A 124 -16.53 20.30 -5.55
C ILE A 124 -17.55 19.66 -4.60
N LYS A 125 -17.19 18.61 -3.87
CA LYS A 125 -18.10 17.94 -2.92
C LYS A 125 -18.29 18.76 -1.66
N ASP A 126 -17.26 19.47 -1.21
CA ASP A 126 -17.32 20.35 -0.04
C ASP A 126 -18.09 21.66 -0.33
N ILE A 127 -18.08 22.16 -1.57
CA ILE A 127 -18.84 23.36 -1.97
C ILE A 127 -20.35 23.06 -2.09
N LYS A 128 -20.73 21.82 -2.43
CA LYS A 128 -22.15 21.42 -2.59
C LYS A 128 -22.88 21.09 -1.28
N GLN A 129 -22.22 21.13 -0.13
CA GLN A 129 -22.87 21.02 1.19
C GLN A 129 -23.14 22.38 1.86
N LEU A 130 -22.77 23.49 1.20
CA LEU A 130 -22.98 24.85 1.68
C LEU A 130 -23.91 25.68 0.77
N GLN A 131 -24.65 25.03 -0.12
CA GLN A 131 -25.74 25.61 -0.92
C GLN A 131 -26.99 24.74 -0.78
#